data_AF-T1HVZ7-F1
#
_entry.id   AF-T1HVZ7-F1
#
_cell.length_a   1.000
_cell.length_b   1.000
_cell.length_c   1.000
_cell.angle_alpha   90.00
_cell.angle_beta   90.00
_cell.angle_gamma   90.00
#
_symmetry.space_group_name_H-M   'P 1'
#
loop_
_entity.id
_entity.type
_entity.pdbx_description
1 polymer ?
#
loop_
_entity_poly.entity_id
_entity_poly.type
_entity_poly.pdbx_seq_one_letter_code
_entity_poly.pdbx_strand_id
1 'polypeptide(L)'
;MMYEDTAQNPNEITNKLKAFYFNNQTITNLLFKNLTDMFSDIFFLWPMIKSLQLHKGPQYVFYFDYLGQTSGQEVLATRRVLRGATHSDETIYIWKNNNPFSVQPPTTRTDLRLSHLFVNLLVNFATY
;
A
#
# COMPACT_ATOMS: atom_id res chain seq x y z
N MET A 1 -5.34 16.84 -8.31
CA MET A 1 -5.75 17.11 -9.70
C MET A 1 -6.30 15.80 -10.24
N MET A 2 -7.51 15.77 -10.81
CA MET A 2 -8.14 14.51 -11.25
C MET A 2 -7.56 14.09 -12.59
N TYR A 3 -7.48 12.78 -12.88
CA TYR A 3 -6.95 12.32 -14.18
C TYR A 3 -7.85 12.74 -15.34
N GLU A 4 -9.15 12.94 -15.11
CA GLU A 4 -10.10 13.48 -16.08
C GLU A 4 -9.69 14.87 -16.58
N ASP A 5 -9.09 15.70 -15.70
CA ASP A 5 -8.65 17.05 -16.03
C ASP A 5 -7.24 17.08 -16.67
N THR A 6 -6.47 16.01 -16.54
CA THR A 6 -5.03 15.99 -16.91
C THR A 6 -4.68 15.03 -18.04
N ALA A 7 -5.55 14.07 -18.34
CA ALA A 7 -5.38 13.15 -19.46
C ALA A 7 -5.69 13.84 -20.79
N GLN A 8 -4.86 13.57 -21.81
CA GLN A 8 -5.16 14.01 -23.19
C GLN A 8 -6.44 13.36 -23.73
N ASN A 9 -6.62 12.05 -23.47
CA ASN A 9 -7.77 11.26 -23.92
C ASN A 9 -8.35 10.44 -22.75
N PRO A 10 -9.08 11.05 -21.79
CA PRO A 10 -9.55 10.36 -20.58
C PRO A 10 -10.40 9.12 -20.89
N ASN A 11 -11.28 9.17 -21.89
CA ASN A 11 -12.11 8.03 -22.30
C ASN A 11 -11.30 6.83 -22.81
N GLU A 12 -10.26 7.09 -23.59
CA GLU A 12 -9.37 6.04 -24.11
C GLU A 12 -8.60 5.37 -22.97
N ILE A 13 -8.10 6.16 -22.03
CA ILE A 13 -7.40 5.68 -20.83
C ILE A 13 -8.35 4.84 -19.97
N THR A 14 -9.56 5.33 -19.72
CA THR A 14 -10.59 4.60 -18.96
C THR A 14 -10.86 3.22 -19.57
N ASN A 15 -11.00 3.15 -20.90
CA ASN A 15 -11.22 1.88 -21.59
C ASN A 15 -10.01 0.93 -21.44
N LYS A 16 -8.78 1.45 -21.55
CA LYS A 16 -7.56 0.66 -21.33
C LYS A 16 -7.44 0.14 -19.90
N LEU A 17 -7.74 0.98 -18.90
CA LEU A 17 -7.76 0.56 -17.49
C LEU A 17 -8.81 -0.51 -17.24
N LYS A 18 -10.02 -0.34 -17.80
CA LYS A 18 -11.10 -1.32 -17.68
C LYS A 18 -10.75 -2.66 -18.31
N ALA A 19 -10.11 -2.64 -19.48
CA ALA A 19 -9.63 -3.84 -20.14
C ALA A 19 -8.54 -4.55 -19.33
N PHE A 20 -7.54 -3.80 -18.84
CA PHE A 20 -6.39 -4.36 -18.13
C PHE A 20 -6.76 -4.95 -16.76
N TYR A 21 -7.41 -4.18 -15.89
CA TYR A 21 -7.68 -4.62 -14.52
C TYR A 21 -8.94 -5.47 -14.39
N PHE A 22 -9.96 -5.24 -15.24
CA PHE A 22 -11.27 -5.86 -15.06
C PHE A 22 -11.69 -6.76 -16.22
N ASN A 23 -10.84 -6.93 -17.25
CA ASN A 23 -11.19 -7.68 -18.46
C ASN A 23 -12.53 -7.22 -19.07
N ASN A 24 -12.79 -5.90 -19.05
CA ASN A 24 -14.04 -5.27 -19.48
C ASN A 24 -15.31 -5.70 -18.74
N GLN A 25 -15.21 -6.46 -17.64
CA GLN A 25 -16.34 -6.88 -16.83
C GLN A 25 -16.97 -5.70 -16.08
N THR A 26 -18.22 -5.87 -15.66
CA THR A 26 -18.87 -4.96 -14.72
C THR A 26 -18.15 -5.05 -13.37
N ILE A 27 -17.75 -3.90 -12.82
CA ILE A 27 -17.06 -3.84 -11.53
C ILE A 27 -18.04 -4.20 -10.43
N THR A 28 -17.72 -5.25 -9.66
CA THR A 28 -18.50 -5.74 -8.51
C THR A 28 -17.56 -5.98 -7.34
N ASN A 29 -18.11 -6.28 -6.15
CA ASN A 29 -17.32 -6.62 -4.97
C ASN A 29 -16.41 -7.85 -5.16
N LEU A 30 -16.72 -8.73 -6.13
CA LEU A 30 -15.85 -9.87 -6.46
C LEU A 30 -14.52 -9.44 -7.10
N LEU A 31 -14.50 -8.25 -7.72
CA LEU A 31 -13.33 -7.65 -8.36
C LEU A 31 -12.65 -6.61 -7.47
N PHE A 32 -12.94 -6.63 -6.16
CA PHE A 32 -12.38 -5.65 -5.22
C PHE A 32 -10.85 -5.71 -5.18
N LYS A 33 -10.25 -6.91 -5.30
CA LYS A 33 -8.80 -7.04 -5.41
C LYS A 33 -8.24 -6.32 -6.65
N ASN A 34 -8.87 -6.49 -7.81
CA ASN A 34 -8.46 -5.82 -9.05
C ASN A 34 -8.55 -4.29 -8.91
N LEU A 35 -9.58 -3.81 -8.21
CA LEU A 35 -9.72 -2.41 -7.87
C LEU A 35 -8.55 -1.94 -6.99
N THR A 36 -8.23 -2.67 -5.92
CA THR A 36 -7.09 -2.31 -5.05
C THR A 36 -5.74 -2.39 -5.76
N ASP A 37 -5.55 -3.35 -6.67
CA ASP A 37 -4.34 -3.45 -7.49
C ASP A 37 -4.20 -2.20 -8.37
N MET A 38 -5.28 -1.79 -9.06
CA MET A 38 -5.30 -0.56 -9.88
C MET A 38 -4.95 0.70 -9.07
N PHE A 39 -5.54 0.85 -7.88
CA PHE A 39 -5.25 1.98 -7.00
C PHE A 39 -3.81 1.93 -6.47
N SER A 40 -3.30 0.74 -6.14
CA SER A 40 -1.92 0.55 -5.68
C SER A 40 -0.90 0.95 -6.75
N ASP A 41 -1.16 0.55 -7.99
CA ASP A 41 -0.30 0.86 -9.13
C ASP A 41 -0.23 2.37 -9.38
N ILE A 42 -1.37 3.06 -9.46
CA ILE A 42 -1.38 4.48 -9.82
C ILE A 42 -0.93 5.40 -8.68
N PHE A 43 -1.28 5.09 -7.42
CA PHE A 43 -0.98 5.99 -6.29
C PHE A 43 0.38 5.73 -5.64
N PHE A 44 0.88 4.50 -5.68
CA PHE A 44 2.09 4.12 -4.92
C PHE A 44 3.18 3.53 -5.81
N LEU A 45 2.90 2.44 -6.54
CA LEU A 45 3.97 1.67 -7.20
C LEU A 45 4.55 2.41 -8.41
N TRP A 46 3.72 2.94 -9.31
CA TRP A 46 4.21 3.64 -10.49
C TRP A 46 5.00 4.92 -10.14
N PRO A 47 4.49 5.83 -9.28
CA PRO A 47 5.27 6.99 -8.85
C PRO A 47 6.58 6.63 -8.13
N MET A 48 6.58 5.58 -7.30
CA MET A 48 7.79 5.07 -6.66
C MET A 48 8.82 4.61 -7.69
N ILE A 49 8.43 3.74 -8.64
CA ILE A 49 9.31 3.24 -9.70
C ILE A 49 9.86 4.41 -10.53
N LYS A 50 9.02 5.37 -10.88
CA LYS A 50 9.45 6.57 -11.62
C LYS A 50 10.46 7.40 -10.82
N SER A 51 10.23 7.58 -9.53
CA SER A 51 11.14 8.30 -8.65
C SER A 51 12.50 7.62 -8.57
N LEU A 52 12.53 6.28 -8.49
CA LEU A 52 13.77 5.49 -8.49
C LEU A 52 14.53 5.64 -9.82
N GLN A 53 13.85 5.57 -10.96
CA GLN A 53 14.47 5.76 -12.27
C GLN A 53 15.14 7.13 -12.42
N LEU A 54 14.61 8.16 -11.75
CA LEU A 54 15.13 9.53 -11.81
C LEU A 54 16.16 9.83 -10.72
N HIS A 55 16.21 9.03 -9.65
CA HIS A 55 17.06 9.29 -8.50
C HIS A 55 18.53 9.02 -8.79
N LYS A 56 19.39 10.01 -8.52
CA LYS A 56 20.85 9.89 -8.64
C LYS A 56 21.44 9.57 -7.26
N GLY A 57 21.94 8.35 -7.09
CA GLY A 57 22.55 7.90 -5.84
C GLY A 57 22.18 6.46 -5.51
N PRO A 58 22.59 5.96 -4.33
CA PRO A 58 22.14 4.68 -3.82
C PRO A 58 20.61 4.64 -3.70
N GLN A 59 20.00 3.52 -4.11
CA GLN A 59 18.55 3.34 -4.10
C GLN A 59 18.21 2.11 -3.28
N TYR A 60 17.20 2.24 -2.42
CA TYR A 60 16.72 1.16 -1.57
C TYR A 60 15.20 1.15 -1.60
N VAL A 61 14.64 -0.05 -1.74
CA VAL A 61 13.19 -0.28 -1.79
C VAL A 61 12.89 -1.48 -0.92
N PHE A 62 11.82 -1.40 -0.15
CA PHE A 62 11.22 -2.56 0.49
C PHE A 62 9.79 -2.74 -0.03
N TYR A 63 9.34 -3.99 -0.05
CA TYR A 63 7.97 -4.34 -0.36
C TYR A 63 7.36 -5.00 0.87
N PHE A 64 6.30 -4.39 1.41
CA PHE A 64 5.65 -4.84 2.64
C PHE A 64 4.34 -5.56 2.30
N ASP A 65 4.32 -6.87 2.50
CA ASP A 65 3.15 -7.74 2.26
C ASP A 65 2.86 -8.64 3.48
N TYR A 66 3.22 -8.17 4.67
CA TYR A 66 2.96 -8.89 5.90
C TYR A 66 1.60 -8.51 6.46
N LEU A 67 0.77 -9.52 6.71
CA LEU A 67 -0.54 -9.36 7.34
C LEU A 67 -0.47 -9.81 8.81
N GLY A 68 -0.29 -8.86 9.73
CA GLY A 68 -0.23 -9.16 11.16
C GLY A 68 -1.60 -9.30 11.84
N GLN A 69 -1.55 -9.49 13.16
CA GLN A 69 -2.74 -9.63 14.02
C GLN A 69 -3.67 -8.42 13.93
N THR A 70 -3.12 -7.23 13.70
CA THR A 70 -3.87 -5.99 13.55
C THR A 70 -3.50 -5.36 12.21
N SER A 71 -4.48 -4.74 11.55
CA SER A 71 -4.30 -3.97 10.33
C SER A 71 -5.17 -2.69 10.40
N GLY A 72 -4.81 -1.67 9.62
CA GLY A 72 -5.62 -0.50 9.39
C GLY A 72 -6.95 -0.83 8.71
N GLN A 73 -7.07 -2.01 8.08
CA GLN A 73 -8.33 -2.46 7.48
C GLN A 73 -9.47 -2.54 8.50
N GLU A 74 -9.23 -3.10 9.69
CA GLU A 74 -10.26 -3.20 10.73
C GLU A 74 -10.72 -1.83 11.21
N VAL A 75 -9.84 -0.84 11.18
CA VAL A 75 -10.12 0.52 11.63
C VAL A 75 -10.87 1.32 10.56
N LEU A 76 -10.41 1.25 9.31
CA LEU A 76 -10.94 2.07 8.20
C LEU A 76 -12.17 1.45 7.54
N ALA A 77 -12.21 0.12 7.44
CA ALA A 77 -13.28 -0.63 6.78
C ALA A 77 -14.15 -1.43 7.74
N THR A 78 -13.97 -1.28 9.07
CA THR A 78 -14.66 -2.00 10.16
C THR A 78 -14.45 -3.53 10.18
N ARG A 79 -13.77 -4.08 9.18
CA ARG A 79 -13.44 -5.49 9.01
C ARG A 79 -12.30 -5.63 8.01
N ARG A 80 -11.64 -6.79 8.03
CA ARG A 80 -10.73 -7.18 6.94
C ARG A 80 -11.54 -7.49 5.68
N VAL A 81 -11.24 -6.77 4.61
CA VAL A 81 -11.93 -6.91 3.31
C VAL A 81 -11.11 -7.74 2.33
N LEU A 82 -9.79 -7.73 2.45
CA LEU A 82 -8.86 -8.53 1.65
C LEU A 82 -7.77 -9.14 2.52
N ARG A 83 -7.18 -10.23 2.03
CA ARG A 83 -5.92 -10.78 2.57
C ARG A 83 -4.76 -10.03 1.92
N GLY A 84 -4.14 -9.13 2.67
CA GLY A 84 -2.99 -8.32 2.25
C GLY A 84 -2.78 -7.14 3.17
N ALA A 85 -1.59 -6.53 3.13
CA ALA A 85 -1.32 -5.29 3.85
C ALA A 85 -2.12 -4.13 3.23
N THR A 86 -2.64 -3.22 4.06
CA THR A 86 -3.17 -1.94 3.59
C THR A 86 -2.13 -0.83 3.74
N HIS A 87 -2.41 0.33 3.15
CA HIS A 87 -1.60 1.52 3.32
C HIS A 87 -1.36 1.82 4.82
N SER A 88 -0.08 2.05 5.15
CA SER A 88 0.41 2.38 6.49
C SER A 88 0.40 1.22 7.51
N ASP A 89 0.08 -0.02 7.13
CA ASP A 89 0.17 -1.16 8.05
C ASP A 89 1.59 -1.37 8.58
N GLU A 90 2.60 -1.07 7.78
CA GLU A 90 4.00 -1.18 8.17
C GLU A 90 4.36 -0.26 9.34
N THR A 91 3.65 0.86 9.50
CA THR A 91 3.89 1.83 10.58
C THR A 91 3.53 1.27 11.96
N ILE A 92 2.60 0.30 12.03
CA ILE A 92 2.18 -0.36 13.28
C ILE A 92 3.37 -1.06 13.97
N TYR A 93 4.37 -1.47 13.18
CA TYR A 93 5.55 -2.17 13.66
C TYR A 93 6.70 -1.23 14.00
N ILE A 94 6.53 0.08 13.82
CA ILE A 94 7.53 1.11 14.12
C ILE A 94 7.02 2.02 15.26
N TRP A 95 5.76 2.45 15.17
CA TRP A 95 5.19 3.48 16.02
C TRP A 95 3.95 2.99 16.76
N LYS A 96 3.71 3.57 17.93
CA LYS A 96 2.42 3.44 18.60
C LYS A 96 1.42 4.40 17.95
N ASN A 97 0.51 3.87 17.14
CA ASN A 97 -0.48 4.64 16.39
C ASN A 97 -1.74 4.92 17.22
N ASN A 98 -1.83 6.13 17.78
CA ASN A 98 -2.97 6.58 18.59
C ASN A 98 -3.82 7.70 17.92
N ASN A 99 -3.40 8.23 16.77
CA ASN A 99 -4.00 9.40 16.09
C ASN A 99 -3.76 9.28 14.56
N PRO A 100 -4.75 9.53 13.68
CA PRO A 100 -6.17 9.83 13.93
C PRO A 100 -6.97 8.63 14.43
N PHE A 101 -6.43 7.43 14.34
CA PHE A 101 -7.10 6.23 14.80
C PHE A 101 -6.18 5.41 15.70
N SER A 102 -6.76 4.85 16.77
CA SER A 102 -6.03 3.97 17.69
C SER A 102 -5.93 2.58 17.09
N VAL A 103 -4.73 2.17 16.71
CA VAL A 103 -4.43 0.81 16.26
C VAL A 103 -3.78 0.06 17.42
N GLN A 104 -4.24 -1.15 17.71
CA GLN A 104 -3.64 -1.96 18.77
C GLN A 104 -2.19 -2.32 18.41
N PRO A 105 -1.26 -2.24 19.38
CA PRO A 105 0.13 -2.59 19.13
C PRO A 105 0.28 -4.09 18.83
N PRO A 106 1.34 -4.49 18.10
CA PRO A 106 1.62 -5.89 17.84
C PRO A 106 1.88 -6.66 19.14
N THR A 107 1.23 -7.81 19.33
CA THR A 107 1.41 -8.63 20.55
C THR A 107 1.93 -10.04 20.28
N THR A 108 1.81 -10.54 19.05
CA THR A 108 2.26 -11.89 18.73
C THR A 108 3.78 -11.95 18.60
N ARG A 109 4.36 -13.14 18.84
CA ARG A 109 5.82 -13.35 18.68
C ARG A 109 6.30 -13.00 17.27
N THR A 110 5.51 -13.30 16.24
CA THR A 110 5.86 -13.02 14.84
C THR A 110 5.82 -11.52 14.57
N ASP A 111 4.78 -10.83 15.04
CA ASP A 111 4.65 -9.38 14.86
C ASP A 111 5.77 -8.61 15.57
N LEU A 112 6.10 -9.01 16.81
CA LEU A 112 7.20 -8.40 17.57
C LEU A 112 8.56 -8.64 16.90
N ARG A 113 8.76 -9.83 16.32
CA ARG A 113 9.97 -10.12 15.54
C ARG A 113 10.06 -9.21 14.31
N LEU A 114 8.96 -9.04 13.58
CA LEU A 114 8.93 -8.13 12.44
C LEU A 114 9.19 -6.69 12.88
N SER A 115 8.59 -6.24 13.98
CA SER A 115 8.84 -4.91 14.55
C SER A 115 10.32 -4.69 14.84
N HIS A 116 10.98 -5.63 15.53
CA HIS A 116 12.43 -5.54 15.75
C HIS A 116 13.23 -5.49 14.44
N LEU A 117 12.89 -6.33 13.45
CA LEU A 117 13.57 -6.33 12.15
C LEU A 117 13.39 -4.99 11.42
N PHE A 118 12.19 -4.43 11.45
CA PHE A 118 11.86 -3.23 10.69
C PHE A 118 12.42 -1.97 11.34
N VAL A 119 12.39 -1.89 12.68
CA VAL A 119 13.10 -0.83 13.41
C VAL A 119 14.61 -0.90 13.16
N ASN A 120 15.21 -2.10 13.20
CA ASN A 120 16.64 -2.25 12.90
C ASN A 120 16.98 -1.86 11.46
N LEU A 121 16.13 -2.19 10.49
CA LEU A 121 16.29 -1.78 9.10
C LEU A 121 16.37 -0.25 8.99
N LEU A 122 15.42 0.47 9.60
CA LEU A 122 15.35 1.93 9.56
C LEU A 122 16.51 2.59 10.33
N VAL A 123 16.86 2.07 11.51
CA VAL A 123 17.99 2.58 12.30
C VAL A 123 19.31 2.39 11.56
N ASN A 124 19.53 1.22 10.95
CA ASN A 124 20.73 0.96 10.18
C ASN A 124 20.83 1.89 8.97
N PHE A 125 19.74 2.08 8.23
CA PHE A 125 19.69 3.01 7.10
C PHE A 125 19.99 4.47 7.51
N ALA A 126 19.59 4.87 8.72
CA ALA A 126 19.86 6.22 9.22
C ALA A 126 21.29 6.38 9.79
N THR A 127 21.95 5.28 10.16
CA THR A 127 23.24 5.31 10.87
C THR A 127 24.43 5.07 9.93
N TYR A 128 24.24 4.27 8.88
CA TYR A 128 25.29 3.82 7.95
C TYR A 128 24.97 4.21 6.51
#